data_AF-A0A5D3AJ28-F1
#
_entry.id   AF-A0A5D3AJ28-F1
#
_cell.length_a   1.000
_cell.length_b   1.000
_cell.length_c   1.000
_cell.angle_alpha   90.00
_cell.angle_beta   90.00
_cell.angle_gamma   90.00
#
_symmetry.space_group_name_H-M   'P 1'
#
loop_
_entity.id
_entity.type
_entity.pdbx_description
1 polymer ?
#
loop_
_entity_poly.entity_id
_entity_poly.type
_entity_poly.pdbx_seq_one_letter_code
_entity_poly.pdbx_strand_id
1 'polypeptide(L)'
;MSSKRPSLLFLTFPEHGQANCHFAVIACLREQHGDDIDIHLCSYPELESRTPPSVTFHSVKGQGIVKYFEKIAGSPKAGLQEAYRMISSPAGFFHACMAYPRLLPFLHPETPEEYVASANDVARILDDINPDFIVCDDLFDQARDAIINSGRKFILISPNTIKEVAGKNQGLGRLWKWPALESGYGYPVPWHLIPLNIIATLFPLFYFRRYE
;
A
#
# COMPACT_ATOMS: atom_id res chain seq x y z
N MET A 1 39.09 -6.05 8.75
CA MET A 1 37.72 -5.58 9.06
C MET A 1 36.79 -6.39 8.17
N SER A 2 35.95 -7.26 8.75
CA SER A 2 34.93 -7.97 7.95
C SER A 2 34.00 -6.92 7.34
N SER A 3 33.84 -6.88 6.02
CA SER A 3 32.90 -5.94 5.40
C SER A 3 31.49 -6.27 5.86
N LYS A 4 30.74 -5.28 6.36
CA LYS A 4 29.32 -5.44 6.68
C LYS A 4 28.60 -6.00 5.45
N ARG A 5 27.80 -7.06 5.64
CA ARG A 5 26.96 -7.61 4.58
C ARG A 5 25.88 -6.58 4.20
N PRO A 6 25.57 -6.40 2.91
CA PRO A 6 24.50 -5.49 2.50
C PRO A 6 23.18 -5.88 3.18
N SER A 7 22.53 -4.91 3.82
CA SER A 7 21.25 -5.09 4.50
C SER A 7 20.10 -4.52 3.67
N LEU A 8 19.12 -5.35 3.37
CA LEU A 8 17.90 -5.00 2.64
C LEU A 8 16.71 -5.04 3.60
N LEU A 9 15.92 -3.96 3.62
CA LEU A 9 14.69 -3.88 4.39
C LEU A 9 13.47 -3.87 3.46
N PHE A 10 12.61 -4.87 3.62
CA PHE A 10 11.30 -4.95 2.98
C PHE A 10 10.24 -4.44 3.95
N LEU A 11 9.37 -3.54 3.51
CA LEU A 11 8.21 -3.06 4.28
C LEU A 11 6.93 -3.37 3.50
N THR A 12 6.02 -4.14 4.07
CA THR A 12 4.77 -4.56 3.42
C THR A 12 3.62 -4.65 4.40
N PHE A 13 2.40 -4.50 3.89
CA PHE A 13 1.20 -4.93 4.59
C PHE A 13 1.15 -6.46 4.75
N PRO A 14 0.46 -6.99 5.78
CA PRO A 14 0.33 -8.43 6.00
C PRO A 14 -0.64 -9.12 5.02
N GLU A 15 -1.46 -8.35 4.30
CA GLU A 15 -2.41 -8.85 3.31
C GLU A 15 -1.73 -9.75 2.27
N HIS A 16 -2.34 -10.89 1.96
CA HIS A 16 -1.74 -11.90 1.08
C HIS A 16 -1.32 -11.36 -0.29
N GLY A 17 -2.16 -10.52 -0.91
CA GLY A 17 -1.87 -9.93 -2.22
C GLY A 17 -0.62 -9.05 -2.21
N GLN A 18 -0.41 -8.33 -1.11
CA GLN A 18 0.72 -7.42 -0.91
C GLN A 18 2.00 -8.20 -0.57
N ALA A 19 1.99 -8.92 0.56
CA ALA A 19 3.17 -9.59 1.08
C ALA A 19 3.76 -10.66 0.13
N ASN A 20 2.93 -11.31 -0.69
CA ASN A 20 3.43 -12.37 -1.58
C ASN A 20 4.39 -11.85 -2.65
N CYS A 21 4.22 -10.62 -3.14
CA CYS A 21 5.17 -10.00 -4.07
C CYS A 21 6.54 -9.79 -3.40
N HIS A 22 6.55 -9.36 -2.14
CA HIS A 22 7.77 -9.22 -1.35
C HIS A 22 8.43 -10.58 -1.11
N PHE A 23 7.67 -11.60 -0.71
CA PHE A 23 8.20 -12.95 -0.51
C PHE A 23 8.81 -13.55 -1.78
N ALA A 24 8.20 -13.32 -2.94
CA ALA A 24 8.75 -13.80 -4.21
C ALA A 24 10.12 -13.15 -4.51
N VAL A 25 10.25 -11.84 -4.29
CA VAL A 25 11.53 -11.13 -4.46
C VAL A 25 12.57 -11.58 -3.45
N ILE A 26 12.19 -11.73 -2.17
CA ILE A 26 13.06 -12.26 -1.12
C ILE A 26 13.56 -13.66 -1.48
N ALA A 27 12.69 -14.55 -1.96
CA ALA A 27 13.05 -15.91 -2.35
C ALA A 27 14.07 -15.90 -3.50
N CYS A 28 13.86 -15.06 -4.52
CA CYS A 28 14.79 -14.89 -5.64
C CYS A 28 16.15 -14.36 -5.18
N LEU A 29 16.16 -13.35 -4.31
CA LEU A 29 17.40 -12.79 -3.75
C LEU A 29 18.16 -13.82 -2.91
N ARG A 30 17.44 -14.66 -2.14
CA ARG A 30 18.05 -15.75 -1.37
C ARG A 30 18.63 -16.84 -2.28
N GLU A 31 17.96 -17.18 -3.37
CA GLU A 31 18.49 -18.13 -4.35
C GLU A 31 19.77 -17.61 -5.01
N GLN A 32 19.83 -16.31 -5.32
CA GLN A 32 20.97 -15.71 -6.03
C GLN A 32 22.16 -15.36 -5.13
N HIS A 33 21.90 -14.94 -3.88
CA HIS A 33 22.93 -14.36 -3.01
C HIS A 33 23.10 -15.12 -1.67
N GLY A 34 22.28 -16.11 -1.37
CA GLY A 34 22.38 -16.89 -0.13
C GLY A 34 22.45 -16.00 1.12
N ASP A 35 23.47 -16.23 1.93
CA ASP A 35 23.73 -15.53 3.20
C ASP A 35 24.66 -14.32 3.06
N ASP A 36 25.04 -13.93 1.83
CA ASP A 36 25.89 -12.76 1.56
C ASP A 36 25.17 -11.43 1.82
N ILE A 37 23.83 -11.46 1.89
CA ILE A 37 22.97 -10.33 2.18
C ILE A 37 22.13 -10.57 3.44
N ASP A 38 21.92 -9.52 4.23
CA ASP A 38 21.00 -9.56 5.37
C ASP A 38 19.63 -9.05 4.90
N ILE A 39 18.57 -9.85 5.09
CA ILE A 39 17.21 -9.49 4.68
C ILE A 39 16.34 -9.32 5.92
N HIS A 40 15.76 -8.14 6.02
CA HIS A 40 14.84 -7.74 7.06
C HIS A 40 13.45 -7.57 6.45
N LEU A 41 12.42 -7.99 7.18
CA LEU A 41 11.02 -7.79 6.81
C LEU A 41 10.31 -7.05 7.93
N CYS A 42 9.66 -5.96 7.58
CA CYS A 42 8.92 -5.08 8.48
C CYS A 42 7.45 -5.07 8.07
N SER A 43 6.57 -5.42 8.99
CA SER A 43 5.11 -5.50 8.79
C SER A 43 4.41 -5.53 10.15
N TYR A 44 3.08 -5.49 10.15
CA TYR A 44 2.29 -5.80 11.33
C TYR A 44 2.43 -7.27 11.78
N PRO A 45 2.19 -7.57 13.08
CA PRO A 45 2.45 -8.89 13.69
C PRO A 45 1.84 -10.09 12.95
N GLU A 46 0.75 -9.89 12.22
CA GLU A 46 0.01 -10.92 11.48
C GLU A 46 0.88 -11.60 10.42
N LEU A 47 1.92 -10.92 9.91
CA LEU A 47 2.82 -11.49 8.91
C LEU A 47 3.95 -12.34 9.50
N GLU A 48 4.24 -12.24 10.80
CA GLU A 48 5.39 -12.88 11.44
C GLU A 48 5.42 -14.40 11.17
N SER A 49 4.29 -15.06 11.38
CA SER A 49 4.14 -16.52 11.17
C SER A 49 4.36 -16.99 9.72
N ARG A 50 4.25 -16.08 8.74
CA ARG A 50 4.47 -16.35 7.32
C ARG A 50 5.86 -15.92 6.85
N THR A 51 6.66 -15.33 7.73
CA THR A 51 8.00 -14.86 7.39
C THR A 51 8.95 -16.05 7.22
N PRO A 52 9.72 -16.12 6.12
CA PRO A 52 10.69 -17.17 5.93
C PRO A 52 11.72 -17.20 7.08
N PRO A 53 12.18 -18.38 7.55
CA PRO A 53 13.13 -18.46 8.65
C PRO A 53 14.48 -17.76 8.39
N SER A 54 14.85 -17.55 7.13
CA SER A 54 16.06 -16.87 6.70
C SER A 54 15.94 -15.33 6.67
N VAL A 55 14.82 -14.78 7.17
CA VAL A 55 14.51 -13.35 7.17
C VAL A 55 14.27 -12.88 8.59
N THR A 56 14.91 -11.78 8.98
CA THR A 56 14.67 -11.18 10.30
C THR A 56 13.40 -10.35 10.27
N PHE A 57 12.38 -10.76 11.02
CA PHE A 57 11.12 -10.05 11.13
C PHE A 57 11.20 -8.89 12.14
N HIS A 58 10.59 -7.75 11.79
CA HIS A 58 10.46 -6.56 12.62
C HIS A 58 8.97 -6.19 12.68
N SER A 59 8.41 -6.25 13.87
CA SER A 59 6.99 -5.97 14.08
C SER A 59 6.74 -4.47 14.22
N VAL A 60 5.77 -3.96 13.45
CA VAL A 60 5.29 -2.58 13.52
C VAL A 60 4.05 -2.52 14.41
N LYS A 61 3.93 -1.46 15.21
CA LYS A 61 2.68 -1.12 15.90
C LYS A 61 1.54 -0.88 14.89
N GLY A 62 0.45 -1.60 15.08
CA GLY A 62 -0.75 -1.49 14.24
C GLY A 62 -1.25 -2.86 13.83
N GLN A 63 -2.10 -2.89 12.81
CA GLN A 63 -2.73 -4.09 12.30
C GLN A 63 -2.99 -3.96 10.80
N GLY A 64 -3.09 -5.09 10.10
CA GLY A 64 -3.53 -5.12 8.71
C GLY A 64 -4.98 -4.66 8.53
N ILE A 65 -5.32 -4.26 7.31
CA ILE A 65 -6.66 -3.82 6.91
C ILE A 65 -7.71 -4.85 7.31
N VAL A 66 -7.46 -6.13 7.00
CA VAL A 66 -8.44 -7.20 7.27
C VAL A 66 -8.79 -7.26 8.76
N LYS A 67 -7.80 -7.12 9.65
CA LYS A 67 -8.01 -7.19 11.11
C LYS A 67 -8.88 -6.08 11.65
N TYR A 68 -8.81 -4.88 11.09
CA TYR A 68 -9.73 -3.80 11.43
C TYR A 68 -11.18 -4.17 11.10
N PHE A 69 -11.42 -4.73 9.91
CA PHE A 69 -12.75 -5.20 9.52
C PHE A 69 -13.24 -6.37 10.38
N GLU A 70 -12.36 -7.30 10.78
CA GLU A 70 -12.72 -8.38 11.72
C GLU A 70 -13.21 -7.81 13.06
N LYS A 71 -12.54 -6.77 13.59
CA LYS A 71 -12.91 -6.11 14.84
C LYS A 71 -14.25 -5.39 14.74
N ILE A 72 -14.47 -4.64 13.67
CA ILE A 72 -15.72 -3.89 13.46
C ILE A 72 -16.90 -4.85 13.31
N ALA A 73 -16.72 -5.94 12.56
CA ALA A 73 -17.78 -6.89 12.26
C ALA A 73 -17.93 -8.03 13.30
N GLY A 74 -17.02 -8.13 14.26
CA GLY A 74 -17.05 -9.12 15.35
C GLY A 74 -16.66 -10.56 14.97
N SER A 75 -16.31 -10.83 13.71
CA SER A 75 -15.78 -12.13 13.28
C SER A 75 -14.98 -12.03 11.96
N PRO A 76 -14.05 -12.98 11.70
CA PRO A 76 -13.29 -13.01 10.44
C PRO A 76 -14.16 -13.04 9.18
N LYS A 77 -15.18 -13.92 9.16
CA LYS A 77 -16.07 -14.07 8.00
C LYS A 77 -16.89 -12.82 7.74
N ALA A 78 -17.44 -12.21 8.78
CA ALA A 78 -18.23 -10.98 8.66
C ALA A 78 -17.35 -9.79 8.25
N GLY A 79 -16.13 -9.70 8.79
CA GLY A 79 -15.17 -8.67 8.43
C GLY A 79 -14.79 -8.73 6.96
N LEU A 80 -14.48 -9.92 6.45
CA LEU A 80 -14.18 -10.12 5.04
C LEU A 80 -15.38 -9.76 4.14
N GLN A 81 -16.59 -10.14 4.54
CA GLN A 81 -17.80 -9.80 3.79
C GLN A 81 -18.03 -8.28 3.74
N GLU A 82 -17.78 -7.57 4.85
CA GLU A 82 -17.91 -6.12 4.91
C GLU A 82 -16.83 -5.41 4.08
N ALA A 83 -15.59 -5.87 4.16
CA ALA A 83 -14.48 -5.42 3.32
C ALA A 83 -14.84 -5.53 1.83
N TYR A 84 -15.32 -6.70 1.39
CA TYR A 84 -15.77 -6.88 0.00
C TYR A 84 -16.93 -5.98 -0.36
N ARG A 85 -17.91 -5.81 0.52
CA ARG A 85 -19.07 -4.95 0.28
C ARG A 85 -18.66 -3.48 0.08
N MET A 86 -17.66 -3.01 0.82
CA MET A 86 -17.17 -1.63 0.74
C MET A 86 -16.51 -1.33 -0.60
N ILE A 87 -15.76 -2.29 -1.15
CA ILE A 87 -15.00 -2.13 -2.41
C ILE A 87 -15.71 -2.67 -3.66
N SER A 88 -16.81 -3.42 -3.50
CA SER A 88 -17.55 -3.97 -4.64
C SER A 88 -18.57 -2.96 -5.14
N SER A 89 -18.45 -2.57 -6.41
CA SER A 89 -19.42 -1.67 -7.02
C SER A 89 -19.59 -1.86 -8.52
N PRO A 90 -20.77 -1.55 -9.07
CA PRO A 90 -20.95 -1.48 -10.51
C PRO A 90 -20.08 -0.40 -11.12
N ALA A 91 -19.62 -0.62 -12.35
CA ALA A 91 -18.94 0.43 -13.09
C ALA A 91 -19.90 1.57 -13.47
N GLY A 92 -19.39 2.79 -13.59
CA GLY A 92 -20.10 3.93 -14.16
C GLY A 92 -19.72 5.26 -13.53
N PHE A 93 -20.23 6.36 -14.10
CA PHE A 93 -19.85 7.72 -13.69
C PHE A 93 -20.09 8.01 -12.20
N PHE A 94 -21.28 7.69 -11.67
CA PHE A 94 -21.59 7.97 -10.26
C PHE A 94 -20.76 7.12 -9.29
N HIS A 95 -20.53 5.85 -9.63
CA HIS A 95 -19.66 4.99 -8.83
C HIS A 95 -18.21 5.47 -8.87
N ALA A 96 -17.73 5.92 -10.03
CA ALA A 96 -16.42 6.53 -10.17
C ALA A 96 -16.23 7.79 -9.30
N CYS A 97 -17.25 8.65 -9.21
CA CYS A 97 -17.23 9.79 -8.28
C CYS A 97 -17.06 9.32 -6.82
N MET A 98 -17.71 8.21 -6.45
CA MET A 98 -17.67 7.66 -5.09
C MET A 98 -16.56 6.63 -4.86
N ALA A 99 -15.69 6.38 -5.85
CA ALA A 99 -14.65 5.37 -5.76
C ALA A 99 -13.66 5.67 -4.63
N TYR A 100 -13.04 6.85 -4.64
CA TYR A 100 -12.10 7.26 -3.59
C TYR A 100 -12.77 7.51 -2.22
N PRO A 101 -13.95 8.16 -2.13
CA PRO A 101 -14.72 8.22 -0.88
C PRO A 101 -14.97 6.86 -0.20
N ARG A 102 -15.01 5.77 -0.97
CA ARG A 102 -15.11 4.40 -0.43
C ARG A 102 -13.76 3.74 -0.20
N LEU A 103 -12.82 3.94 -1.12
CA LEU A 103 -11.51 3.30 -1.08
C LEU A 103 -10.63 3.82 0.07
N LEU A 104 -10.64 5.14 0.34
CA LEU A 104 -9.74 5.68 1.37
C LEU A 104 -10.09 5.18 2.79
N PRO A 105 -11.36 5.17 3.24
CA PRO A 105 -11.70 4.54 4.52
C PRO A 105 -11.44 3.02 4.57
N PHE A 106 -11.43 2.36 3.40
CA PHE A 106 -11.06 0.95 3.31
C PHE A 106 -9.56 0.72 3.49
N LEU A 107 -8.72 1.56 2.87
CA LEU A 107 -7.26 1.46 2.95
C LEU A 107 -6.71 1.99 4.29
N HIS A 108 -7.40 2.97 4.88
CA HIS A 108 -7.07 3.58 6.17
C HIS A 108 -8.22 3.43 7.18
N PRO A 109 -8.49 2.20 7.66
CA PRO A 109 -9.51 1.97 8.69
C PRO A 109 -9.03 2.40 10.10
N GLU A 110 -7.73 2.63 10.28
CA GLU A 110 -7.12 3.10 11.52
C GLU A 110 -7.50 4.55 11.88
N THR A 111 -7.34 4.92 13.14
CA THR A 111 -7.45 6.34 13.54
C THR A 111 -6.20 7.13 13.13
N PRO A 112 -6.27 8.47 13.05
CA PRO A 112 -5.09 9.30 12.80
C PRO A 112 -3.95 9.08 13.80
N GLU A 113 -4.26 8.84 15.07
CA GLU A 113 -3.28 8.55 16.12
C GLU A 113 -2.61 7.20 15.90
N GLU A 114 -3.36 6.18 15.49
CA GLU A 114 -2.84 4.86 15.14
C GLU A 114 -1.94 4.93 13.90
N TYR A 115 -2.34 5.69 12.88
CA TYR A 115 -1.51 5.96 11.69
C TYR A 115 -0.16 6.55 12.08
N VAL A 116 -0.16 7.64 12.86
CA VAL A 116 1.05 8.34 13.30
C VAL A 116 1.91 7.44 14.20
N ALA A 117 1.29 6.66 15.09
CA ALA A 117 2.01 5.71 15.93
C ALA A 117 2.72 4.63 15.10
N SER A 118 2.07 4.14 14.04
CA SER A 118 2.65 3.16 13.12
C SER A 118 3.82 3.75 12.33
N ALA A 119 3.64 4.96 11.75
CA ALA A 119 4.69 5.65 11.02
C ALA A 119 5.93 5.94 11.89
N ASN A 120 5.73 6.40 13.14
CA ASN A 120 6.82 6.64 14.08
C ASN A 120 7.55 5.35 14.48
N ASP A 121 6.83 4.23 14.59
CA ASP A 121 7.45 2.94 14.90
C ASP A 121 8.26 2.40 13.72
N VAL A 122 7.80 2.61 12.48
CA VAL A 122 8.60 2.35 11.27
C VAL A 122 9.85 3.22 11.24
N ALA A 123 9.76 4.51 11.58
CA ALA A 123 10.91 5.40 11.64
C ALA A 123 11.97 4.89 12.64
N ARG A 124 11.53 4.44 13.82
CA ARG A 124 12.42 3.79 14.80
C ARG A 124 13.10 2.54 14.22
N ILE A 125 12.34 1.67 13.54
CA ILE A 125 12.89 0.46 12.91
C ILE A 125 13.93 0.80 11.83
N LEU A 126 13.69 1.84 11.04
CA LEU A 126 14.64 2.33 10.03
C LEU A 126 15.96 2.77 10.67
N ASP A 127 15.91 3.44 11.82
CA ASP A 127 17.08 3.89 12.56
C ASP A 127 17.82 2.72 13.24
N ASP A 128 17.07 1.79 13.84
CA ASP A 128 17.62 0.61 14.53
C ASP A 128 18.37 -0.32 13.56
N ILE A 129 17.77 -0.59 12.38
CA ILE A 129 18.35 -1.48 11.37
C ILE A 129 19.45 -0.76 10.57
N ASN A 130 19.21 0.51 10.24
CA ASN A 130 20.01 1.31 9.31
C ASN A 130 20.34 0.52 8.01
N PRO A 131 19.31 0.16 7.22
CA PRO A 131 19.49 -0.69 6.04
C PRO A 131 20.19 0.06 4.90
N ASP A 132 20.91 -0.68 4.07
CA ASP A 132 21.62 -0.15 2.90
C ASP A 132 20.65 0.07 1.71
N PHE A 133 19.57 -0.71 1.66
CA PHE A 133 18.54 -0.59 0.63
C PHE A 133 17.13 -0.87 1.18
N ILE A 134 16.15 -0.09 0.72
CA ILE A 134 14.77 -0.15 1.21
C ILE A 134 13.83 -0.48 0.05
N VAL A 135 12.98 -1.48 0.27
CA VAL A 135 11.89 -1.88 -0.62
C VAL A 135 10.59 -1.70 0.14
N CYS A 136 9.71 -0.85 -0.37
CA CYS A 136 8.42 -0.57 0.27
C CYS A 136 7.27 -0.95 -0.64
N ASP A 137 6.22 -1.49 -0.04
CA ASP A 137 4.92 -1.66 -0.66
C ASP A 137 4.30 -0.30 -1.03
N ASP A 138 3.58 -0.24 -2.15
CA ASP A 138 2.99 1.01 -2.66
C ASP A 138 1.83 1.53 -1.81
N LEU A 139 1.10 0.63 -1.14
CA LEU A 139 -0.04 0.96 -0.28
C LEU A 139 0.36 1.14 1.19
N PHE A 140 1.54 0.69 1.63
CA PHE A 140 1.96 0.84 3.02
C PHE A 140 2.38 2.29 3.36
N ASP A 141 1.40 3.21 3.34
CA ASP A 141 1.61 4.65 3.42
C ASP A 141 2.31 5.10 4.70
N GLN A 142 2.03 4.48 5.85
CA GLN A 142 2.70 4.78 7.12
C GLN A 142 4.21 4.55 7.01
N ALA A 143 4.62 3.47 6.34
CA ALA A 143 6.02 3.19 6.08
C ALA A 143 6.61 4.16 5.05
N ARG A 144 5.87 4.47 3.98
CA ARG A 144 6.32 5.42 2.95
C ARG A 144 6.55 6.81 3.53
N ASP A 145 5.66 7.29 4.38
CA ASP A 145 5.80 8.59 5.05
C ASP A 145 7.03 8.60 5.98
N ALA A 146 7.25 7.54 6.75
CA ALA A 146 8.43 7.40 7.60
C ALA A 146 9.74 7.44 6.78
N ILE A 147 9.79 6.71 5.66
CA ILE A 147 10.95 6.68 4.77
C ILE A 147 11.19 8.06 4.14
N ILE A 148 10.14 8.71 3.63
CA ILE A 148 10.23 10.04 3.02
C ILE A 148 10.73 11.07 4.04
N ASN A 149 10.19 11.06 5.26
CA ASN A 149 10.60 11.96 6.33
C ASN A 149 12.05 11.71 6.80
N SER A 150 12.54 10.48 6.68
CA SER A 150 13.95 10.15 6.96
C SER A 150 14.93 10.61 5.87
N GLY A 151 14.43 11.04 4.70
CA GLY A 151 15.26 11.42 3.55
C GLY A 151 15.96 10.23 2.86
N ARG A 152 15.63 8.99 3.22
CA ARG A 152 16.23 7.78 2.64
C ARG A 152 15.62 7.46 1.28
N LYS A 153 16.45 6.89 0.39
CA LYS A 153 15.99 6.39 -0.91
C LYS A 153 15.40 4.99 -0.76
N PHE A 154 14.37 4.72 -1.55
CA PHE A 154 13.69 3.43 -1.57
C PHE A 154 13.13 3.16 -2.97
N ILE A 155 12.79 1.90 -3.22
CA ILE A 155 11.99 1.51 -4.39
C ILE A 155 10.62 1.02 -3.94
N LEU A 156 9.66 1.13 -4.85
CA LEU A 156 8.33 0.59 -4.68
C LEU A 156 8.23 -0.77 -5.34
N ILE A 157 7.59 -1.71 -4.66
CA ILE A 157 7.06 -2.92 -5.27
C ILE A 157 5.55 -2.92 -5.04
N SER A 158 4.81 -3.43 -6.02
CA SER A 158 3.36 -3.47 -5.96
C SER A 158 2.85 -4.71 -6.70
N PRO A 159 1.79 -5.37 -6.19
CA PRO A 159 1.02 -6.35 -6.96
C PRO A 159 0.13 -5.70 -8.02
N ASN A 160 0.00 -4.37 -8.01
CA ASN A 160 -0.92 -3.63 -8.87
C ASN A 160 -0.32 -3.30 -10.24
N THR A 161 -1.17 -2.85 -11.15
CA THR A 161 -0.73 -2.46 -12.50
C THR A 161 0.09 -1.17 -12.47
N ILE A 162 0.96 -0.99 -13.46
CA ILE A 162 1.77 0.25 -13.59
C ILE A 162 0.91 1.52 -13.70
N LYS A 163 -0.34 1.42 -14.15
CA LYS A 163 -1.31 2.53 -14.15
C LYS A 163 -1.50 3.08 -12.73
N GLU A 164 -1.69 2.19 -11.77
CA GLU A 164 -2.03 2.54 -10.38
C GLU A 164 -0.80 3.08 -9.65
N VAL A 165 0.36 2.44 -9.86
CA VAL A 165 1.63 2.83 -9.23
C VAL A 165 2.21 4.12 -9.83
N ALA A 166 2.27 4.23 -11.16
CA ALA A 166 2.94 5.34 -11.85
C ALA A 166 1.97 6.45 -12.30
N GLY A 167 0.70 6.41 -11.87
CA GLY A 167 -0.32 7.38 -12.27
C GLY A 167 0.05 8.82 -11.88
N LYS A 168 0.74 9.02 -10.75
CA LYS A 168 1.25 10.32 -10.31
C LYS A 168 2.33 10.88 -11.25
N ASN A 169 3.11 10.02 -11.90
CA ASN A 169 4.19 10.38 -12.82
C ASN A 169 3.67 10.83 -14.20
N GLN A 170 2.37 10.69 -14.49
CA GLN A 170 1.77 11.04 -15.77
C GLN A 170 1.34 12.52 -15.87
N GLY A 171 1.61 13.33 -14.84
CA GLY A 171 1.18 14.73 -14.77
C GLY A 171 -0.32 14.87 -14.95
N LEU A 172 -0.76 15.90 -15.68
CA LEU A 172 -2.18 16.12 -15.94
C LEU A 172 -2.79 15.07 -16.90
N GLY A 173 -1.96 14.32 -17.64
CA GLY A 173 -2.41 13.26 -18.57
C GLY A 173 -3.25 12.18 -17.90
N ARG A 174 -3.11 12.00 -16.58
CA ARG A 174 -3.97 11.14 -15.77
C ARG A 174 -5.46 11.51 -15.82
N LEU A 175 -5.80 12.77 -16.07
CA LEU A 175 -7.18 13.26 -16.03
C LEU A 175 -7.96 12.97 -17.32
N TRP A 176 -7.30 12.85 -18.47
CA TRP A 176 -7.97 12.68 -19.77
C TRP A 176 -7.54 11.46 -20.58
N LYS A 177 -6.37 10.84 -20.29
CA LYS A 177 -5.97 9.60 -20.98
C LYS A 177 -6.43 8.36 -20.22
N TRP A 178 -6.40 8.43 -18.89
CA TRP A 178 -6.63 7.28 -18.02
C TRP A 178 -8.07 7.29 -17.50
N PRO A 179 -8.79 6.16 -17.64
CA PRO A 179 -10.12 5.99 -17.05
C PRO A 179 -10.07 6.18 -15.55
N ALA A 180 -11.00 7.01 -15.04
CA ALA A 180 -11.27 7.17 -13.62
C ALA A 180 -11.58 5.80 -13.00
N LEU A 181 -11.16 5.60 -11.75
CA LEU A 181 -11.41 4.38 -11.00
C LEU A 181 -12.92 4.06 -11.01
N GLU A 182 -13.28 2.79 -11.23
CA GLU A 182 -14.68 2.32 -11.34
C GLU A 182 -15.53 2.92 -12.48
N SER A 183 -14.99 3.74 -13.38
CA SER A 183 -15.78 4.34 -14.47
C SER A 183 -16.26 3.33 -15.52
N GLY A 184 -15.51 2.25 -15.73
CA GLY A 184 -15.72 1.32 -16.84
C GLY A 184 -15.37 1.88 -18.22
N TYR A 185 -14.74 3.07 -18.29
CA TYR A 185 -14.35 3.66 -19.56
C TYR A 185 -13.16 2.92 -20.19
N GLY A 186 -13.13 2.85 -21.52
CA GLY A 186 -12.00 2.29 -22.25
C GLY A 186 -10.73 3.16 -22.14
N TYR A 187 -9.56 2.54 -22.32
CA TYR A 187 -8.28 3.24 -22.46
C TYR A 187 -7.87 3.32 -23.95
N PRO A 188 -7.44 4.49 -24.46
CA PRO A 188 -7.54 5.79 -23.81
C PRO A 188 -8.99 6.24 -23.67
N VAL A 189 -9.27 7.14 -22.73
CA VAL A 189 -10.65 7.66 -22.52
C VAL A 189 -11.20 8.23 -23.82
N PRO A 190 -12.38 7.77 -24.29
CA PRO A 190 -13.02 8.33 -25.47
C PRO A 190 -13.26 9.83 -25.31
N TRP A 191 -13.03 10.60 -26.37
CA TRP A 191 -13.04 12.07 -26.30
C TRP A 191 -14.33 12.66 -25.71
N HIS A 192 -15.49 12.05 -26.00
CA HIS A 192 -16.80 12.49 -25.51
C HIS A 192 -17.02 12.18 -24.02
N LEU A 193 -16.20 11.30 -23.42
CA LEU A 193 -16.22 10.95 -22.00
C LEU A 193 -15.15 11.70 -21.18
N ILE A 194 -14.21 12.40 -21.82
CA ILE A 194 -13.17 13.17 -21.12
C ILE A 194 -13.75 14.12 -20.06
N PRO A 195 -14.82 14.92 -20.34
CA PRO A 195 -15.38 15.80 -19.32
C PRO A 195 -15.88 15.04 -18.07
N LEU A 196 -16.60 13.93 -18.27
CA LEU A 196 -17.09 13.09 -17.18
C LEU A 196 -15.94 12.41 -16.43
N ASN A 197 -14.90 11.98 -17.13
CA ASN A 197 -13.71 11.38 -16.52
C ASN A 197 -12.99 12.37 -15.59
N ILE A 198 -12.82 13.62 -16.04
CA ILE A 198 -12.21 14.68 -15.23
C ILE A 198 -13.06 14.96 -13.99
N ILE A 199 -14.37 15.11 -14.16
CA ILE A 199 -15.29 15.36 -13.04
C ILE A 199 -15.21 14.21 -12.03
N ALA A 200 -15.34 12.96 -12.45
CA ALA A 200 -15.27 11.80 -11.58
C ALA A 200 -13.92 11.71 -10.83
N THR A 201 -12.82 12.05 -11.50
CA THR A 201 -11.48 12.03 -10.89
C THR A 201 -11.29 13.12 -9.84
N LEU A 202 -11.87 14.31 -10.04
CA LEU A 202 -11.70 15.45 -9.14
C LEU A 202 -12.77 15.53 -8.05
N PHE A 203 -13.93 14.89 -8.25
CA PHE A 203 -15.04 14.88 -7.28
C PHE A 203 -14.61 14.55 -5.84
N PRO A 204 -13.74 13.55 -5.57
CA PRO A 204 -13.30 13.23 -4.22
C PRO A 204 -12.71 14.42 -3.46
N LEU A 205 -11.99 15.32 -4.14
CA LEU A 205 -11.39 16.51 -3.52
C LEU A 205 -12.46 17.46 -2.97
N PHE A 206 -13.60 17.55 -3.63
CA PHE A 206 -14.73 18.36 -3.16
C PHE A 206 -15.55 17.63 -2.10
N TYR A 207 -15.66 16.30 -2.20
CA TYR A 207 -16.36 15.49 -1.22
C TYR A 207 -15.71 15.58 0.17
N PHE A 208 -14.39 15.38 0.25
CA PHE A 208 -13.68 15.38 1.53
C PHE A 208 -13.61 16.76 2.20
N ARG A 209 -13.53 17.85 1.43
CA ARG A 209 -13.58 19.23 1.96
C ARG A 209 -14.87 19.56 2.73
N ARG A 210 -15.94 18.78 2.59
CA ARG A 210 -17.17 18.99 3.35
C ARG A 210 -17.04 18.56 4.83
N TYR A 211 -15.99 17.81 5.16
CA TYR A 211 -15.75 17.24 6.48
C TYR A 211 -14.59 17.93 7.22
N GLU A 212 -14.01 18.98 6.64
CA GLU A 212 -13.10 19.95 7.27
C GLU A 212 -13.90 21.10 7.89
#